data_AF-W5RHZ5-F1
#
_entry.id   AF-W5RHZ5-F1
#
_cell.length_a   1.000
_cell.length_b   1.000
_cell.length_c   1.000
_cell.angle_alpha   90.00
_cell.angle_beta   90.00
_cell.angle_gamma   90.00
#
_symmetry.space_group_name_H-M   'P 1'
#
loop_
_entity.id
_entity.type
_entity.pdbx_description
1 polymer ?
#
loop_
_entity_poly.entity_id
_entity_poly.type
_entity_poly.pdbx_seq_one_letter_code
_entity_poly.pdbx_strand_id
1 'polypeptide(L)'
;QKSHFVSRGACFSTATETVLVQARDPSLLASEIEAAIDQQRFDDAWRAYEKHLHMDGLPRKSVLSKLITGFAATCDAHRLNQSYSVVD
;
A
#
# COMPACT_ATOMS: atom_id res chain seq x y z
N GLN A 1 -23.26 -60.98 -14.55
CA GLN A 1 -23.61 -59.65 -14.00
C GLN A 1 -22.42 -59.10 -13.21
N LYS A 2 -21.54 -58.32 -13.87
CA LYS A 2 -20.52 -57.47 -13.25
C LYS A 2 -20.38 -56.24 -14.15
N SER A 3 -20.83 -55.09 -13.66
CA SER A 3 -20.91 -53.83 -14.39
C SER A 3 -19.58 -53.09 -14.29
N HIS A 4 -18.88 -52.91 -15.43
CA HIS A 4 -17.74 -52.01 -15.54
C HIS A 4 -18.24 -50.57 -15.60
N PHE A 5 -18.13 -49.85 -14.48
CA PHE A 5 -18.38 -48.42 -14.42
C PHE A 5 -17.12 -47.68 -14.89
N VAL A 6 -17.09 -47.29 -16.17
CA VAL A 6 -16.06 -46.40 -16.70
C VAL A 6 -16.44 -44.97 -16.33
N SER A 7 -15.80 -44.44 -15.28
CA SER A 7 -15.89 -43.02 -14.93
C SER A 7 -15.05 -42.22 -15.92
N ARG A 8 -15.70 -41.49 -16.83
CA ARG A 8 -15.05 -40.59 -17.77
C ARG A 8 -14.64 -39.34 -17.01
N GLY A 9 -13.36 -39.28 -16.64
CA GLY A 9 -12.76 -38.14 -15.95
C GLY A 9 -12.96 -36.85 -16.74
N ALA A 10 -13.80 -35.96 -16.22
CA ALA A 10 -13.74 -34.55 -16.57
C ALA A 10 -12.56 -33.97 -15.78
N CYS A 11 -11.48 -33.64 -16.48
CA CYS A 11 -10.41 -32.82 -15.91
C CYS A 11 -10.96 -31.42 -15.67
N PHE A 12 -11.48 -31.17 -14.47
CA PHE A 12 -11.57 -29.81 -13.96
C PHE A 12 -10.13 -29.34 -13.76
N SER A 13 -9.66 -28.54 -14.71
CA SER A 13 -8.47 -27.72 -14.54
C SER A 13 -8.82 -26.67 -13.49
N THR A 14 -8.60 -27.00 -12.23
CA THR A 14 -8.49 -25.99 -11.19
C THR A 14 -7.16 -25.31 -11.47
N ALA A 15 -7.19 -24.24 -12.26
CA ALA A 15 -6.14 -23.24 -12.18
C ALA A 15 -6.16 -22.74 -10.74
N THR A 16 -5.33 -23.35 -9.91
CA THR A 16 -5.00 -22.84 -8.59
C THR A 16 -4.30 -21.53 -8.86
N GLU A 17 -5.07 -20.44 -8.98
CA GLU A 17 -4.54 -19.09 -8.82
C GLU A 17 -3.87 -19.09 -7.46
N THR A 18 -2.54 -19.20 -7.49
CA THR A 18 -1.73 -18.85 -6.36
C THR A 18 -2.01 -17.37 -6.14
N VAL A 19 -2.87 -17.07 -5.16
CA VAL A 19 -3.00 -15.73 -4.62
C VAL A 19 -1.64 -15.44 -3.95
N LEU A 20 -0.71 -14.96 -4.77
CA LEU A 20 0.54 -14.38 -4.32
C LEU A 20 0.15 -13.06 -3.65
N VAL A 21 -0.24 -13.15 -2.38
CA VAL A 21 -0.23 -12.01 -1.48
C VAL A 21 1.20 -11.48 -1.54
N GLN A 22 1.41 -10.43 -2.32
CA GLN A 22 2.61 -9.62 -2.26
C GLN A 22 2.67 -9.16 -0.80
N ALA A 23 3.54 -9.78 0.01
CA ALA A 23 3.80 -9.33 1.36
C ALA A 23 4.46 -7.95 1.23
N ARG A 24 3.66 -6.88 1.15
CA ARG A 24 4.20 -5.53 1.06
C ARG A 24 4.62 -5.14 2.46
N ASP A 25 5.86 -4.69 2.57
CA ASP A 25 6.50 -4.37 3.84
C ASP A 25 6.13 -2.93 4.25
N PRO A 26 5.39 -2.73 5.37
CA PRO A 26 5.05 -1.39 5.84
C PRO A 26 6.29 -0.53 6.14
N SER A 27 7.40 -1.16 6.55
CA SER A 27 8.66 -0.45 6.83
C SER A 27 9.33 0.07 5.56
N LEU A 28 9.16 -0.63 4.44
CA LEU A 28 9.60 -0.17 3.13
C LEU A 28 8.77 1.05 2.70
N LEU A 29 7.44 1.01 2.86
CA LEU A 29 6.59 2.16 2.55
C LEU A 29 6.92 3.38 3.40
N ALA A 30 7.19 3.18 4.70
CA ALA A 30 7.67 4.25 5.57
C ALA A 30 8.96 4.89 5.04
N SER A 31 9.90 4.06 4.58
CA SER A 31 11.17 4.53 4.00
C SER A 31 10.96 5.25 2.65
N GLU A 32 10.03 4.78 1.83
CA GLU A 32 9.65 5.43 0.57
C GLU A 32 9.04 6.81 0.79
N ILE A 33 8.19 6.97 1.82
CA ILE A 33 7.63 8.27 2.22
C ILE A 33 8.76 9.24 2.57
N GLU A 34 9.67 8.83 3.46
CA GLU A 34 10.77 9.69 3.91
C GLU A 34 11.69 10.08 2.75
N ALA A 35 12.03 9.13 1.88
CA ALA A 35 12.87 9.38 0.70
C ALA A 35 12.20 10.29 -0.33
N ALA A 36 10.88 10.14 -0.54
CA ALA A 36 10.14 11.00 -1.45
C ALA A 36 10.05 12.44 -0.92
N ILE A 37 9.89 12.63 0.40
CA ILE A 37 9.95 13.95 1.03
C ILE A 37 11.33 14.57 0.85
N ASP A 38 12.41 13.82 1.12
CA ASP A 38 13.79 14.31 0.99
C ASP A 38 14.13 14.72 -0.45
N GLN A 39 13.51 14.07 -1.43
CA GLN A 39 13.65 14.36 -2.86
C GLN A 39 12.64 15.39 -3.38
N GLN A 40 11.83 16.00 -2.49
CA GLN A 40 10.74 16.92 -2.84
C GLN A 40 9.70 16.36 -3.82
N ARG A 41 9.57 15.03 -3.90
CA ARG A 41 8.55 14.32 -4.68
C ARG A 41 7.28 14.15 -3.85
N PHE A 42 6.62 15.25 -3.54
CA PHE A 42 5.51 15.27 -2.57
C PHE A 42 4.29 14.47 -3.01
N ASP A 43 4.00 14.37 -4.32
CA ASP A 43 2.93 13.48 -4.82
C ASP A 43 3.21 12.01 -4.55
N ASP A 44 4.46 11.59 -4.74
CA ASP A 44 4.89 10.23 -4.46
C ASP A 44 4.84 9.95 -2.95
N ALA A 45 5.25 10.92 -2.13
CA ALA A 45 5.15 10.83 -0.68
C ALA A 45 3.69 10.65 -0.22
N TRP A 46 2.76 11.43 -0.79
CA TRP A 46 1.33 11.32 -0.46
C TRP A 46 0.76 9.96 -0.84
N ARG A 47 1.04 9.48 -2.06
CA ARG A 47 0.57 8.18 -2.54
C ARG A 47 1.14 7.02 -1.72
N ALA A 48 2.40 7.11 -1.29
CA ALA A 48 3.01 6.13 -0.41
C ALA A 48 2.38 6.14 1.00
N TYR A 49 2.06 7.33 1.53
CA TYR A 49 1.32 7.49 2.78
C TYR A 49 -0.08 6.86 2.72
N GLU A 50 -0.86 7.16 1.69
CA GLU A 50 -2.18 6.55 1.48
C GLU A 50 -2.06 5.03 1.41
N LYS A 51 -1.07 4.52 0.66
CA LYS A 51 -0.83 3.07 0.57
C LYS A 51 -0.46 2.45 1.92
N HIS A 52 0.35 3.13 2.75
CA HIS A 52 0.66 2.67 4.10
C HIS A 52 -0.62 2.63 4.97
N LEU A 53 -1.45 3.68 4.89
CA LEU A 53 -2.73 3.76 5.62
C LEU A 53 -3.67 2.60 5.29
N HIS A 54 -3.78 2.25 3.99
CA HIS A 54 -4.60 1.12 3.55
C HIS A 54 -4.05 -0.25 3.98
N MET A 55 -2.76 -0.34 4.27
CA MET A 55 -2.07 -1.61 4.53
C MET A 55 -1.91 -1.96 6.00
N ASP A 56 -1.40 -1.02 6.78
CA ASP A 56 -0.98 -1.22 8.17
C ASP A 56 -1.47 -0.08 9.07
N GLY A 57 -2.34 0.78 8.54
CA GLY A 57 -2.79 1.98 9.22
C GLY A 57 -1.72 3.08 9.21
N LEU A 58 -1.76 3.94 10.22
CA LEU A 58 -0.90 5.11 10.27
C LEU A 58 0.58 4.71 10.41
N PRO A 59 1.49 5.33 9.64
CA PRO A 59 2.92 5.13 9.82
C PRO A 59 3.38 5.66 11.18
N ARG A 60 4.61 5.32 11.57
CA ARG A 60 5.20 5.80 12.83
C ARG A 60 5.16 7.33 12.92
N LYS A 61 5.01 7.86 14.14
CA LYS A 61 4.94 9.30 14.42
C LYS A 61 6.07 10.11 13.77
N SER A 62 7.30 9.58 13.72
CA SER A 62 8.42 10.29 13.08
C SER A 62 8.19 10.54 11.59
N VAL A 63 7.67 9.53 10.87
CA VAL A 63 7.36 9.58 9.44
C VAL A 63 6.21 10.56 9.20
N LEU A 64 5.16 10.49 10.02
CA LEU A 64 4.03 11.43 10.00
C LEU A 64 4.49 12.88 10.20
N SER A 65 5.29 13.14 11.24
CA SER A 65 5.82 14.47 11.52
C SER A 65 6.63 15.00 10.35
N LYS A 66 7.46 14.16 9.72
CA LYS A 66 8.26 14.53 8.54
C LYS A 66 7.38 14.84 7.33
N LEU A 67 6.31 14.08 7.11
CA LEU A 67 5.34 14.33 6.05
C LEU A 67 4.64 15.68 6.23
N ILE A 68 4.09 15.92 7.43
CA ILE A 68 3.38 17.17 7.76
C ILE A 68 4.31 18.38 7.63
N THR A 69 5.52 18.31 8.21
CA THR A 69 6.48 19.42 8.12
C THR A 69 6.99 19.63 6.70
N GLY A 70 7.25 18.56 5.95
CA GLY A 70 7.63 18.63 4.54
C GLY A 70 6.58 19.31 3.67
N PHE A 71 5.31 18.97 3.88
CA PHE A 71 4.18 19.59 3.17
C PHE A 71 3.97 21.05 3.58
N ALA A 72 4.01 21.35 4.87
CA ALA A 72 3.91 22.72 5.37
C ALA A 72 5.02 23.63 4.82
N ALA A 73 6.24 23.09 4.67
CA ALA A 73 7.38 23.83 4.12
C ALA A 73 7.20 24.24 2.65
N THR A 74 6.29 23.61 1.90
CA THR A 74 6.00 24.01 0.51
C THR A 74 5.17 25.28 0.40
N CYS A 75 4.47 25.68 1.47
CA CYS A 75 3.45 26.74 1.48
C CYS A 75 2.35 26.56 0.41
N ASP A 76 2.21 25.36 -0.16
CA ASP A 76 1.18 25.04 -1.14
C ASP A 76 -0.14 24.70 -0.45
N ALA A 77 -1.22 25.35 -0.89
CA ALA A 77 -2.54 25.20 -0.27
C ALA A 77 -3.06 23.75 -0.34
N HIS A 78 -2.76 23.03 -1.41
CA HIS A 78 -3.18 21.63 -1.56
C HIS A 78 -2.42 20.73 -0.57
N ARG A 79 -1.10 20.90 -0.42
CA ARG A 79 -0.28 20.19 0.58
C ARG A 79 -0.66 20.52 2.02
N LEU A 80 -1.02 21.77 2.29
CA LEU A 80 -1.50 22.17 3.61
C LEU A 80 -2.81 21.45 3.97
N ASN A 81 -3.76 21.40 3.03
CA ASN A 81 -5.01 20.65 3.23
C ASN A 81 -4.76 19.15 3.45
N GLN A 82 -3.85 18.54 2.67
CA GLN A 82 -3.42 17.15 2.89
C GLN A 82 -2.85 16.96 4.30
N SER A 83 -2.02 17.90 4.78
CA SER A 83 -1.45 17.82 6.13
C SER A 83 -2.49 17.89 7.24
N TYR A 84 -3.55 18.68 7.07
CA TYR A 84 -4.66 18.73 8.02
C TYR A 84 -5.42 17.38 8.07
N SER A 85 -5.66 16.74 6.93
CA SER A 85 -6.34 15.43 6.88
C SER A 85 -5.57 14.29 7.54
N VAL A 86 -4.29 14.49 7.85
CA VAL A 86 -3.45 13.52 8.57
C VAL A 86 -3.63 13.63 10.09
N VAL A 87 -4.08 14.79 10.58
CA VAL A 87 -4.21 15.12 12.01
C VAL A 87 -5.64 14.96 12.52
N ASP A 88 -6.64 15.12 11.65
CA ASP A 88 -8.07 14.84 11.94
C ASP A 88 -8.34 13.33 12.16
#